data_AF-A0A7W3WLZ4-F1
#
_entry.id   AF-A0A7W3WLZ4-F1
#
_cell.length_a   1.000
_cell.length_b   1.000
_cell.length_c   1.000
_cell.angle_alpha   90.00
_cell.angle_beta   90.00
_cell.angle_gamma   90.00
#
_symmetry.space_group_name_H-M   'P 1'
#
loop_
_entity.id
_entity.type
_entity.pdbx_description
1 polymer ?
#
loop_
_entity_poly.entity_id
_entity_poly.type
_entity_poly.pdbx_seq_one_letter_code
_entity_poly.pdbx_strand_id
1 'polypeptide(L)'
;LVAWFQVEASAVAADRPLPVQPFLRCAADVLDRVGTSRLEVVQLLLPVAGIDPAARPPHSPVPAARTVHWFREGDPRARTRVEVNVNGGRDPLLPTVVERLAEQVGRAGEDVFAGASCEVAGPELRPAPPFDDGFWNGPPLHGVTLRGELAEWSPDAVGWLAEVVADCTARLGLRGPLLLTVARTG
;
A
#
# COMPACT_ATOMS: atom_id res chain seq x y z
N LEU A 1 12.44 0.55 14.85
CA LEU A 1 12.66 -0.09 13.53
C LEU A 1 13.12 -1.52 13.79
N VAL A 2 12.41 -2.53 13.28
CA VAL A 2 12.78 -3.95 13.46
C VAL A 2 13.69 -4.44 12.33
N ALA A 3 13.44 -4.01 11.09
CA ALA A 3 14.33 -4.21 9.95
C ALA A 3 14.08 -3.17 8.86
N TRP A 4 15.04 -3.06 7.95
CA TRP A 4 14.98 -2.24 6.74
C TRP A 4 15.47 -3.05 5.55
N PHE A 5 14.76 -2.96 4.45
CA PHE A 5 15.07 -3.67 3.21
C PHE A 5 14.98 -2.68 2.05
N GLN A 6 15.90 -2.78 1.10
CA GLN A 6 15.87 -2.04 -0.15
C GLN A 6 16.05 -3.03 -1.29
N VAL A 7 15.14 -2.97 -2.26
CA VAL A 7 15.16 -3.80 -3.46
C VAL A 7 14.90 -2.93 -4.67
N GLU A 8 15.56 -3.25 -5.77
CA GLU A 8 15.26 -2.65 -7.06
C GLU A 8 14.20 -3.50 -7.76
N ALA A 9 13.15 -2.85 -8.28
CA ALA A 9 12.14 -3.51 -9.10
C ALA A 9 12.43 -3.25 -10.58
N SER A 10 12.64 -4.31 -11.35
CA SER A 10 12.66 -4.21 -12.81
C SER A 10 11.27 -3.83 -13.35
N ALA A 11 11.21 -3.40 -14.61
CA ALA A 11 9.95 -3.13 -15.28
C ALA A 11 9.00 -4.34 -15.17
N VAL A 12 7.80 -4.09 -14.67
CA VAL A 12 6.77 -5.12 -14.45
C VAL A 12 5.90 -5.23 -15.70
N ALA A 13 5.55 -6.46 -16.08
CA ALA A 13 4.61 -6.67 -17.18
C ALA A 13 3.25 -5.99 -16.90
N ALA A 14 2.62 -5.45 -17.95
CA ALA A 14 1.43 -4.63 -17.79
C ALA A 14 0.22 -5.35 -17.18
N ASP A 15 0.21 -6.68 -17.17
CA ASP A 15 -0.83 -7.52 -16.56
C ASP A 15 -0.49 -7.97 -15.14
N ARG A 16 0.62 -7.49 -14.56
CA ARG A 16 1.09 -7.88 -13.21
C ARG A 16 1.17 -6.67 -12.26
N PRO A 17 0.86 -6.87 -10.97
CA PRO A 17 1.06 -5.82 -9.97
C PRO A 17 2.56 -5.63 -9.68
N LEU A 18 2.92 -4.51 -9.04
CA LEU A 18 4.24 -4.40 -8.41
C LEU A 18 4.44 -5.62 -7.48
N PRO A 19 5.64 -6.22 -7.37
CA PRO A 19 5.83 -7.45 -6.59
C PRO A 19 5.97 -7.16 -5.08
N VAL A 20 5.05 -6.40 -4.48
CA VAL A 20 5.15 -5.97 -3.08
C VAL A 20 4.75 -7.10 -2.14
N GLN A 21 3.69 -7.84 -2.45
CA GLN A 21 3.24 -9.01 -1.69
C GLN A 21 4.31 -10.10 -1.61
N PRO A 22 4.88 -10.61 -2.72
CA PRO A 22 5.95 -11.61 -2.63
C PRO A 22 7.22 -11.07 -1.94
N PHE A 23 7.51 -9.76 -2.08
CA PHE A 23 8.61 -9.13 -1.34
C PHE A 23 8.37 -9.14 0.17
N LEU A 24 7.19 -8.69 0.63
CA LEU A 24 6.84 -8.67 2.06
C LEU A 24 6.79 -10.07 2.65
N ARG A 25 6.33 -11.06 1.90
CA ARG A 25 6.38 -12.47 2.31
C ARG A 25 7.82 -12.91 2.55
N CYS A 26 8.72 -12.63 1.61
CA CYS A 26 10.14 -12.94 1.74
C CYS A 26 10.79 -12.21 2.94
N ALA A 27 10.47 -10.92 3.12
CA ALA A 27 10.98 -10.14 4.25
C ALA A 27 10.51 -10.72 5.60
N ALA A 28 9.24 -11.14 5.70
CA ALA A 28 8.71 -11.78 6.89
C ALA A 28 9.37 -13.14 7.17
N ASP A 29 9.55 -13.98 6.15
CA ASP A 29 10.26 -15.26 6.30
C ASP A 29 11.71 -15.07 6.81
N VAL A 30 12.38 -13.98 6.41
CA VAL A 30 13.71 -13.62 6.94
C VAL A 30 13.62 -13.19 8.41
N LEU A 31 12.63 -12.37 8.77
CA LEU A 31 12.43 -11.91 10.14
C LEU A 31 12.14 -13.08 11.09
N ASP A 32 11.27 -14.01 10.69
CA ASP A 32 10.90 -15.19 11.49
C ASP A 32 12.11 -16.08 11.81
N ARG A 33 13.10 -16.13 10.91
CA ARG A 33 14.37 -16.85 11.14
C ARG A 33 15.29 -16.15 12.13
N VAL A 34 15.20 -14.82 12.24
CA VAL A 34 16.01 -14.01 13.16
C VAL A 34 15.38 -13.95 14.56
N GLY A 35 14.06 -14.08 14.65
CA GLY A 35 13.32 -14.21 15.91
C GLY A 35 11.85 -13.82 15.76
N THR A 36 11.09 -13.89 16.86
CA THR A 36 9.67 -13.49 16.85
C THR A 36 9.55 -11.97 16.89
N SER A 37 9.19 -11.36 15.76
CA SER A 37 8.83 -9.94 15.70
C SER A 37 7.32 -9.75 15.68
N ARG A 38 6.81 -8.92 16.58
CA ARG A 38 5.42 -8.44 16.50
C ARG A 38 5.38 -7.23 15.58
N LEU A 39 4.94 -7.46 14.34
CA LEU A 39 4.78 -6.41 13.33
C LEU A 39 3.55 -5.57 13.71
N GLU A 40 3.74 -4.27 13.95
CA GLU A 40 2.63 -3.33 14.23
C GLU A 40 2.45 -2.32 13.09
N VAL A 41 3.53 -2.04 12.37
CA VAL A 41 3.55 -1.07 11.27
C VAL A 41 4.45 -1.59 10.15
N VAL A 42 3.98 -1.43 8.92
CA VAL A 42 4.75 -1.64 7.69
C VAL A 42 4.84 -0.31 6.96
N GLN A 43 6.05 0.09 6.57
CA GLN A 43 6.26 1.28 5.78
C GLN A 43 7.00 0.92 4.48
N LEU A 44 6.48 1.41 3.35
CA LEU A 44 6.89 1.05 2.01
C LEU A 44 7.04 2.31 1.17
N LEU A 45 8.15 2.43 0.45
CA LEU A 45 8.32 3.42 -0.61
C LEU A 45 8.09 2.73 -1.96
N LEU A 46 6.97 3.05 -2.60
CA LEU A 46 6.51 2.37 -3.82
C LEU A 46 6.92 3.15 -5.08
N PRO A 47 7.52 2.48 -6.09
CA PRO A 47 7.94 3.13 -7.34
C PRO A 47 6.77 3.29 -8.32
N VAL A 48 5.76 4.08 -7.97
CA VAL A 48 4.54 4.28 -8.80
C VAL A 48 4.86 4.82 -10.19
N ALA A 49 5.96 5.56 -10.34
CA ALA A 49 6.49 6.01 -11.64
C ALA A 49 6.70 4.88 -12.67
N GLY A 50 6.96 3.65 -12.20
CA GLY A 50 7.17 2.49 -13.06
C GLY A 50 5.88 1.80 -13.52
N ILE A 51 4.72 2.27 -13.06
CA ILE A 51 3.41 1.77 -13.50
C ILE A 51 2.94 2.67 -14.64
N ASP A 52 2.67 2.09 -15.81
CA ASP A 52 1.94 2.76 -16.89
C ASP A 52 0.45 2.35 -16.86
N PRO A 53 -0.45 3.24 -16.38
CA PRO A 53 -1.87 2.96 -16.35
C PRO A 53 -2.48 2.70 -17.74
N ALA A 54 -1.92 3.30 -18.80
CA ALA A 54 -2.43 3.18 -20.16
C ALA A 54 -2.06 1.82 -20.79
N ALA A 55 -0.97 1.20 -20.32
CA ALA A 55 -0.59 -0.14 -20.72
C ALA A 55 -1.43 -1.24 -20.04
N ARG A 56 -2.16 -0.92 -18.95
CA ARG A 56 -2.98 -1.91 -18.23
C ARG A 56 -4.10 -2.47 -19.14
N PRO A 57 -4.28 -3.80 -19.21
CA PRO A 57 -5.38 -4.38 -19.97
C PRO A 57 -6.75 -3.91 -19.45
N PRO A 58 -7.75 -3.65 -20.32
CA PRO A 58 -9.07 -3.17 -19.88
C PRO A 58 -9.80 -4.08 -18.89
N HIS A 59 -9.54 -5.39 -18.96
CA HIS A 59 -10.12 -6.40 -18.07
C HIS A 59 -9.34 -6.57 -16.75
N SER A 60 -8.23 -5.86 -16.57
CA SER A 60 -7.37 -5.95 -15.39
C SER A 60 -6.66 -4.60 -15.09
N PRO A 61 -7.43 -3.51 -14.87
CA PRO A 61 -6.85 -2.19 -14.58
C PRO A 61 -6.11 -2.12 -13.24
N VAL A 62 -6.43 -3.04 -12.31
CA VAL A 62 -5.75 -3.23 -11.03
C VAL A 62 -5.40 -4.72 -10.91
N PRO A 63 -4.23 -5.16 -11.38
CA PRO A 63 -3.90 -6.59 -11.46
C PRO A 63 -4.00 -7.36 -10.13
N ALA A 64 -3.59 -6.76 -9.01
CA ALA A 64 -3.70 -7.38 -7.69
C ALA A 64 -5.15 -7.73 -7.32
N ALA A 65 -6.15 -7.00 -7.81
CA ALA A 65 -7.56 -7.28 -7.53
C ALA A 65 -8.01 -8.68 -7.99
N ARG A 66 -7.28 -9.32 -8.92
CA ARG A 66 -7.60 -10.66 -9.41
C ARG A 66 -7.39 -11.76 -8.37
N THR A 67 -6.51 -11.54 -7.40
CA THR A 67 -6.20 -12.50 -6.33
C THR A 67 -7.01 -12.26 -5.05
N VAL A 68 -7.95 -11.30 -5.06
CA VAL A 68 -8.81 -10.96 -3.91
C VAL A 68 -9.49 -12.18 -3.29
N HIS A 69 -9.85 -13.17 -4.12
CA HIS A 69 -10.55 -14.38 -3.69
C HIS A 69 -9.73 -15.27 -2.76
N TRP A 70 -8.40 -15.17 -2.73
CA TRP A 70 -7.55 -15.93 -1.82
C TRP A 70 -7.80 -15.58 -0.35
N PHE A 71 -8.30 -14.37 -0.07
CA PHE A 71 -8.57 -13.92 1.28
C PHE A 71 -10.01 -14.18 1.73
N ARG A 72 -10.90 -14.62 0.82
CA ARG A 72 -12.33 -14.88 1.13
C ARG A 72 -12.55 -16.06 2.06
N GLU A 73 -11.66 -17.04 2.01
CA GLU A 73 -11.74 -18.27 2.81
C GLU A 73 -11.15 -18.10 4.22
N GLY A 74 -10.58 -16.93 4.53
CA GLY A 74 -10.03 -16.62 5.85
C GLY A 74 -11.08 -16.53 6.96
N ASP A 75 -10.67 -16.72 8.21
CA ASP A 75 -11.55 -16.55 9.38
C ASP A 75 -12.05 -15.09 9.45
N PRO A 76 -13.37 -14.82 9.40
CA PRO A 76 -13.90 -13.47 9.53
C PRO A 76 -13.45 -12.75 10.82
N ARG A 77 -13.08 -13.49 11.88
CA ARG A 77 -12.54 -12.93 13.13
C ARG A 77 -11.09 -12.49 13.03
N ALA A 78 -10.36 -12.85 11.97
CA ALA A 78 -8.99 -12.39 11.72
C ALA A 78 -8.93 -10.94 11.24
N ARG A 79 -10.08 -10.37 10.84
CA ARG A 79 -10.18 -8.99 10.38
C ARG A 79 -9.57 -8.03 11.39
N THR A 80 -8.69 -7.19 10.91
CA THR A 80 -7.90 -6.29 11.73
C THR A 80 -8.10 -4.86 11.26
N ARG A 81 -8.44 -3.95 12.18
CA ARG A 81 -8.51 -2.52 11.88
C ARG A 81 -7.12 -1.98 11.58
N VAL A 82 -7.03 -1.20 10.51
CA VAL A 82 -5.78 -0.61 10.06
C VAL A 82 -5.98 0.84 9.67
N GLU A 83 -4.91 1.61 9.86
CA GLU A 83 -4.74 2.94 9.31
C GLU A 83 -3.68 2.89 8.21
N VAL A 84 -4.00 3.46 7.05
CA VAL A 84 -3.17 3.44 5.84
C VAL A 84 -2.88 4.88 5.46
N ASN A 85 -1.69 5.36 5.79
CA ASN A 85 -1.23 6.65 5.33
C ASN A 85 -0.59 6.53 3.94
N VAL A 86 -1.08 7.32 3.00
CA VAL A 86 -0.60 7.38 1.61
C VAL A 86 -0.06 8.79 1.38
N ASN A 87 1.22 8.92 1.05
CA ASN A 87 1.87 10.23 0.93
C ASN A 87 2.72 10.35 -0.34
N GLY A 88 2.45 11.38 -1.13
CA GLY A 88 3.16 11.73 -2.37
C GLY A 88 4.24 12.79 -2.16
N GLY A 89 4.51 13.14 -0.91
CA GLY A 89 5.48 14.16 -0.51
C GLY A 89 4.96 15.55 -0.84
N ARG A 90 5.69 16.24 -1.72
CA ARG A 90 5.35 17.57 -2.25
C ARG A 90 4.34 17.57 -3.40
N ASP A 91 3.87 16.41 -3.85
CA ASP A 91 2.83 16.32 -4.89
C ASP A 91 1.43 16.64 -4.31
N PRO A 92 0.77 17.74 -4.70
CA PRO A 92 -0.51 18.15 -4.14
C PRO A 92 -1.71 17.34 -4.65
N LEU A 93 -1.51 16.37 -5.54
CA LEU A 93 -2.59 15.64 -6.20
C LEU A 93 -3.41 14.77 -5.23
N LEU A 94 -2.77 14.08 -4.28
CA LEU A 94 -3.45 13.10 -3.41
C LEU A 94 -4.66 13.67 -2.65
N PRO A 95 -4.56 14.81 -1.94
CA PRO A 95 -5.72 15.42 -1.28
C PRO A 95 -6.90 15.68 -2.23
N THR A 96 -6.64 15.98 -3.50
CA THR A 96 -7.69 16.30 -4.49
C THR A 96 -8.39 15.05 -5.06
N VAL A 97 -7.80 13.87 -4.90
CA VAL A 97 -8.32 12.60 -5.43
C VAL A 97 -8.65 11.59 -4.34
N VAL A 98 -8.60 11.98 -3.06
CA VAL A 98 -8.72 11.09 -1.90
C VAL A 98 -10.01 10.25 -1.90
N GLU A 99 -11.16 10.87 -2.20
CA GLU A 99 -12.44 10.17 -2.24
C GLU A 99 -12.47 9.12 -3.37
N ARG A 100 -11.94 9.47 -4.54
CA ARG A 100 -11.83 8.55 -5.68
C ARG A 100 -10.82 7.43 -5.40
N LEU A 101 -9.75 7.71 -4.67
CA LEU A 101 -8.80 6.71 -4.23
C LEU A 101 -9.47 5.70 -3.29
N ALA A 102 -10.16 6.18 -2.26
CA ALA A 102 -10.89 5.34 -1.32
C ALA A 102 -11.95 4.48 -2.02
N GLU A 103 -12.71 5.06 -2.95
CA GLU A 103 -13.70 4.36 -3.78
C GLU A 103 -13.05 3.26 -4.64
N GLN A 104 -11.93 3.55 -5.31
CA GLN A 104 -11.25 2.58 -6.16
C GLN A 104 -10.62 1.44 -5.35
N VAL A 105 -9.99 1.74 -4.23
CA VAL A 105 -9.40 0.74 -3.33
C VAL A 105 -10.50 -0.14 -2.74
N GLY A 106 -11.60 0.46 -2.26
CA GLY A 106 -12.74 -0.28 -1.72
C GLY A 106 -13.38 -1.21 -2.76
N ARG A 107 -13.58 -0.74 -4.00
CA ARG A 107 -14.11 -1.57 -5.09
C ARG A 107 -13.19 -2.70 -5.51
N ALA A 108 -11.87 -2.46 -5.52
CA ALA A 108 -10.89 -3.46 -5.91
C ALA A 108 -10.71 -4.57 -4.85
N GLY A 109 -11.13 -4.30 -3.61
CA GLY A 109 -10.69 -5.06 -2.45
C GLY A 109 -11.69 -5.30 -1.37
N GLU A 110 -13.00 -5.25 -1.62
CA GLU A 110 -14.02 -5.35 -0.54
C GLU A 110 -13.80 -6.56 0.39
N ASP A 111 -13.33 -7.69 -0.13
CA ASP A 111 -13.04 -8.87 0.69
C ASP A 111 -11.73 -8.73 1.51
N VAL A 112 -10.77 -7.93 1.05
CA VAL A 112 -9.44 -7.76 1.67
C VAL A 112 -9.34 -6.50 2.51
N PHE A 113 -9.90 -5.38 2.09
CA PHE A 113 -9.90 -4.10 2.79
C PHE A 113 -11.31 -3.50 2.72
N ALA A 114 -12.07 -3.69 3.81
CA ALA A 114 -13.46 -3.28 3.89
C ALA A 114 -13.64 -2.00 4.71
N GLY A 115 -14.77 -1.32 4.50
CA GLY A 115 -15.16 -0.15 5.31
C GLY A 115 -14.22 1.03 5.17
N ALA A 116 -13.60 1.18 3.99
CA ALA A 116 -12.66 2.26 3.69
C ALA A 116 -13.32 3.62 3.92
N SER A 117 -12.84 4.35 4.92
CA SER A 117 -13.10 5.78 5.11
C SER A 117 -11.80 6.55 4.86
N CYS A 118 -11.90 7.82 4.49
CA CYS A 118 -10.73 8.59 4.13
C CYS A 118 -10.76 10.00 4.70
N GLU A 119 -9.58 10.53 4.99
CA GLU A 119 -9.37 11.92 5.37
C GLU A 119 -8.05 12.44 4.79
N VAL A 120 -7.92 13.76 4.67
CA VAL A 120 -6.62 14.38 4.38
C VAL A 120 -5.75 14.26 5.61
N ALA A 121 -4.53 13.76 5.45
CA ALA A 121 -3.61 13.59 6.56
C ALA A 121 -2.97 14.93 6.94
N GLY A 122 -2.64 15.08 8.22
CA GLY A 122 -1.75 16.15 8.67
C GLY A 122 -0.33 15.97 8.11
N PRO A 123 0.54 16.98 8.28
CA PRO A 123 1.89 16.98 7.70
C PRO A 123 2.87 16.00 8.38
N GLU A 124 2.46 15.30 9.44
CA GLU A 124 3.32 14.38 10.19
C GLU A 124 3.10 12.93 9.80
N LEU A 125 4.19 12.24 9.41
CA LEU A 125 4.21 10.78 9.27
C LEU A 125 4.56 10.13 10.60
N ARG A 126 3.76 9.16 11.01
CA ARG A 126 4.02 8.37 12.21
C ARG A 126 3.97 6.87 11.88
N PRO A 127 5.08 6.13 12.05
CA PRO A 127 6.43 6.61 12.39
C PRO A 127 7.07 7.41 11.24
N ALA A 128 8.07 8.24 11.57
CA ALA A 128 8.88 8.95 10.58
C ALA A 128 9.63 7.95 9.69
N PRO A 129 9.79 8.23 8.38
CA PRO A 129 10.52 7.34 7.50
C PRO A 129 12.00 7.22 7.92
N PRO A 130 12.59 6.01 7.86
CA PRO A 130 13.98 5.78 8.26
C PRO A 130 14.99 6.20 7.16
N PHE A 131 14.57 7.09 6.25
CA PHE A 131 15.36 7.61 5.14
C PHE A 131 15.09 9.11 4.96
N ASP A 132 16.04 9.80 4.33
CA ASP A 132 15.98 11.24 4.10
C ASP A 132 14.92 11.62 3.03
N ASP A 133 14.40 12.85 3.14
CA ASP A 133 13.43 13.39 2.19
C ASP A 133 13.91 13.40 0.73
N GLY A 134 15.22 13.43 0.50
CA GLY A 134 15.84 13.34 -0.83
C GLY A 134 15.74 11.96 -1.50
N PHE A 135 15.43 10.89 -0.77
CA PHE A 135 15.18 9.56 -1.36
C PHE A 135 13.83 9.47 -2.07
N TRP A 136 12.96 10.46 -1.85
CA TRP A 136 11.62 10.48 -2.40
C TRP A 136 11.21 11.93 -2.67
N ASN A 137 9.92 12.19 -2.87
CA ASN A 137 9.42 13.55 -3.09
C ASN A 137 9.13 14.29 -1.77
N GLY A 138 9.81 13.95 -0.66
CA GLY A 138 9.56 14.54 0.67
C GLY A 138 9.88 16.04 0.74
N PRO A 139 9.42 16.79 1.75
CA PRO A 139 8.72 16.34 2.97
C PRO A 139 7.27 15.89 2.74
N PRO A 140 6.64 15.21 3.71
CA PRO A 140 5.31 14.61 3.61
C PRO A 140 4.13 15.60 3.66
N LEU A 141 4.13 16.62 2.79
CA LEU A 141 3.17 17.73 2.85
C LEU A 141 1.76 17.36 2.39
N HIS A 142 1.63 16.37 1.52
CA HIS A 142 0.36 16.02 0.86
C HIS A 142 0.05 14.53 1.02
N GLY A 143 -0.36 14.18 2.23
CA GLY A 143 -0.79 12.85 2.60
C GLY A 143 -2.30 12.72 2.70
N VAL A 144 -2.78 11.48 2.61
CA VAL A 144 -4.14 11.08 2.93
C VAL A 144 -4.10 9.85 3.80
N THR A 145 -5.11 9.69 4.66
CA THR A 145 -5.25 8.53 5.52
C THR A 145 -6.51 7.77 5.12
N LEU A 146 -6.37 6.49 4.83
CA LEU A 146 -7.48 5.55 4.67
C LEU A 146 -7.60 4.72 5.95
N ARG A 147 -8.81 4.53 6.47
CA ARG A 147 -9.09 3.64 7.60
C ARG A 147 -10.07 2.57 7.18
N GLY A 148 -9.83 1.34 7.61
CA GLY A 148 -10.70 0.22 7.29
C GLY A 148 -10.28 -1.05 8.01
N GLU A 149 -10.85 -2.17 7.59
CA GLU A 149 -10.56 -3.50 8.13
C GLU A 149 -9.88 -4.36 7.07
N LEU A 150 -8.63 -4.72 7.33
CA LEU A 150 -7.87 -5.67 6.54
C LEU A 150 -8.35 -7.10 6.87
N ALA A 151 -8.46 -7.99 5.88
CA ALA A 151 -8.94 -9.37 6.04
C ALA A 151 -8.19 -10.14 7.13
N GLU A 152 -6.89 -9.89 7.21
CA GLU A 152 -5.99 -10.39 8.25
C GLU A 152 -4.80 -9.45 8.39
N TRP A 153 -4.16 -9.43 9.55
CA TRP A 153 -2.90 -8.74 9.72
C TRP A 153 -1.73 -9.65 9.32
N SER A 154 -1.44 -9.68 8.02
CA SER A 154 -0.36 -10.50 7.45
C SER A 154 0.46 -9.72 6.41
N PRO A 155 1.73 -10.11 6.16
CA PRO A 155 2.53 -9.55 5.07
C PRO A 155 1.84 -9.68 3.70
N ASP A 156 1.10 -10.77 3.50
CA ASP A 156 0.36 -11.04 2.28
C ASP A 156 -0.78 -10.03 2.07
N ALA A 157 -1.62 -9.81 3.08
CA ALA A 157 -2.72 -8.85 2.99
C ALA A 157 -2.22 -7.39 2.89
N VAL A 158 -1.16 -7.03 3.62
CA VAL A 158 -0.56 -5.69 3.54
C VAL A 158 0.08 -5.45 2.16
N GLY A 159 0.79 -6.45 1.63
CA GLY A 159 1.42 -6.35 0.32
C GLY A 159 0.39 -6.24 -0.80
N TRP A 160 -0.66 -7.06 -0.74
CA TRP A 160 -1.79 -6.97 -1.65
C TRP A 160 -2.42 -5.57 -1.65
N LEU A 161 -2.67 -5.01 -0.46
CA LEU A 161 -3.23 -3.66 -0.34
C LEU A 161 -2.30 -2.60 -0.93
N ALA A 162 -0.99 -2.72 -0.69
CA ALA A 162 0.00 -1.80 -1.24
C ALA A 162 0.02 -1.81 -2.78
N GLU A 163 -0.10 -2.99 -3.39
CA GLU A 163 -0.19 -3.15 -4.84
C GLU A 163 -1.44 -2.47 -5.41
N VAL A 164 -2.59 -2.69 -4.77
CA VAL A 164 -3.85 -2.04 -5.17
C VAL A 164 -3.76 -0.51 -5.05
N VAL A 165 -3.24 -0.01 -3.94
CA VAL A 165 -3.05 1.45 -3.75
C VAL A 165 -2.10 2.03 -4.79
N ALA A 166 -1.02 1.33 -5.15
CA ALA A 166 -0.08 1.77 -6.18
C ALA A 166 -0.77 1.88 -7.55
N ASP A 167 -1.52 0.86 -7.98
CA ASP A 167 -2.24 0.90 -9.25
C ASP A 167 -3.36 1.96 -9.27
N CYS A 168 -4.11 2.10 -8.17
CA CYS A 168 -5.15 3.12 -8.05
C CYS A 168 -4.57 4.55 -8.11
N THR A 169 -3.48 4.81 -7.39
CA THR A 169 -2.83 6.14 -7.41
C THR A 169 -2.23 6.45 -8.78
N ALA A 170 -1.56 5.49 -9.43
CA ALA A 170 -1.05 5.67 -10.80
C ALA A 170 -2.17 6.04 -11.78
N ARG A 171 -3.30 5.32 -11.72
CA ARG A 171 -4.49 5.57 -12.55
C ARG A 171 -5.13 6.93 -12.27
N LEU A 172 -4.98 7.46 -11.06
CA LEU A 172 -5.43 8.80 -10.68
C LEU A 172 -4.43 9.90 -11.06
N GLY A 173 -3.30 9.54 -11.67
CA GLY A 173 -2.33 10.47 -12.26
C GLY A 173 -1.08 10.73 -11.42
N LEU A 174 -0.92 10.06 -10.27
CA LEU A 174 0.35 10.13 -9.53
C LEU A 174 1.47 9.47 -10.34
N ARG A 175 2.61 10.17 -10.43
CA ARG A 175 3.79 9.70 -11.17
C ARG A 175 5.06 9.64 -10.33
N GLY A 176 5.04 10.15 -9.11
CA GLY A 176 6.18 10.13 -8.19
C GLY A 176 6.21 8.87 -7.31
N PRO A 177 7.31 8.66 -6.56
CA PRO A 177 7.34 7.67 -5.48
C PRO A 177 6.22 7.92 -4.46
N LEU A 178 5.62 6.84 -3.95
CA LEU A 178 4.53 6.88 -2.99
C LEU A 178 4.96 6.25 -1.68
N LEU A 179 4.97 7.02 -0.59
CA LEU A 179 5.22 6.48 0.73
C LEU A 179 3.90 5.97 1.32
N LEU A 180 3.83 4.66 1.55
CA LEU A 180 2.70 3.98 2.14
C LEU A 180 3.09 3.51 3.54
N THR A 181 2.31 3.89 4.56
CA THR A 181 2.46 3.37 5.92
C THR A 181 1.16 2.67 6.31
N VAL A 182 1.23 1.37 6.60
CA VAL A 182 0.09 0.57 7.08
C VAL A 182 0.35 0.24 8.54
N ALA A 183 -0.52 0.72 9.42
CA ALA A 183 -0.43 0.50 10.86
C ALA A 183 -1.67 -0.25 11.35
N ARG A 184 -1.46 -1.25 12.20
CA ARG A 184 -2.54 -1.87 12.95
C ARG A 184 -3.11 -0.86 13.95
N THR A 185 -4.43 -0.77 14.04
CA THR A 185 -5.11 0.05 15.05
C THR A 185 -5.92 -0.88 15.96
N GLY A 186 -5.62 -0.85 17.26
CA GLY A 186 -6.20 -1.75 18.26
C GLY A 186 -5.84 -1.33 19.67
#